data_AF-A0A2D7HUX2-F1
#
_entry.id   AF-A0A2D7HUX2-F1
#
_cell.length_a   1.000
_cell.length_b   1.000
_cell.length_c   1.000
_cell.angle_alpha   90.00
_cell.angle_beta   90.00
_cell.angle_gamma   90.00
#
_symmetry.space_group_name_H-M   'P 1'
#
loop_
_entity.id
_entity.type
_entity.pdbx_description
1 polymer ?
#
loop_
_entity_poly.entity_id
_entity_poly.type
_entity_poly.pdbx_seq_one_letter_code
_entity_poly.pdbx_strand_id
1 'polypeptide(L)'
;MNVKSPCIDKCKLNEENNLCIGCHRTVEEIAEWNSYNNEKKKDVLKLLKLRKFGSLCFIVLSLLCSNALSSAKWTGKWLALDQWQSEFHIVIKKDGTSTTDYGSGDEGNWLIVDGNLRIKWRSGKEDYIFSGVMGYQRLSKDKNGSYTSGLRKLLD
;
A
#
# COMPACT_ATOMS: atom_id res chain seq x y z
N MET A 1 24.32 33.92 -20.87
CA MET A 1 22.91 33.49 -20.66
C MET A 1 22.60 33.54 -19.17
N ASN A 2 21.58 34.27 -18.75
CA ASN A 2 21.20 34.41 -17.33
C ASN A 2 20.37 33.21 -16.88
N VAL A 3 20.77 32.55 -15.78
CA VAL A 3 20.02 31.40 -15.22
C VAL A 3 18.78 31.94 -14.48
N LYS A 4 17.59 31.51 -14.92
CA LYS A 4 16.32 31.93 -14.30
C LYS A 4 16.22 31.42 -12.86
N SER A 5 15.69 32.26 -11.97
CA SER A 5 15.40 31.90 -10.58
C SER A 5 14.34 30.81 -10.52
N PRO A 6 14.49 29.78 -9.66
CA PRO A 6 13.48 28.75 -9.43
C PRO A 6 12.34 29.18 -8.50
N CYS A 7 12.22 30.48 -8.19
CA CYS A 7 11.19 31.02 -7.31
C CYS A 7 9.79 30.88 -7.94
N ILE A 8 8.79 30.60 -7.11
CA ILE A 8 7.36 30.54 -7.48
C ILE A 8 6.52 31.53 -6.66
N ASP A 9 7.17 32.55 -6.09
CA ASP A 9 6.56 33.62 -5.29
C ASP A 9 5.76 33.15 -4.07
N LYS A 10 6.13 31.97 -3.55
CA LYS A 10 5.64 31.44 -2.26
C LYS A 10 6.78 31.37 -1.26
N CYS A 11 6.92 32.43 -0.46
CA CYS A 11 7.94 32.52 0.59
C CYS A 11 7.42 31.91 1.89
N LYS A 12 7.51 30.58 2.02
CA LYS A 12 7.25 29.85 3.27
C LYS A 12 8.36 28.82 3.48
N LEU A 13 8.93 28.77 4.69
CA LEU A 13 9.91 27.78 5.09
C LEU A 13 9.21 26.59 5.74
N ASN A 14 9.76 25.41 5.56
CA ASN A 14 9.38 24.23 6.30
C ASN A 14 10.17 24.21 7.62
N GLU A 15 9.47 24.12 8.74
CA GLU A 15 10.02 24.17 10.09
C GLU A 15 10.90 22.95 10.42
N GLU A 16 10.68 21.81 9.76
CA GLU A 16 11.42 20.58 10.03
C GLU A 16 12.80 20.53 9.36
N ASN A 17 12.94 21.14 8.17
CA ASN A 17 14.14 21.00 7.34
C ASN A 17 14.73 22.32 6.84
N ASN A 18 14.18 23.47 7.23
CA ASN A 18 14.63 24.81 6.87
C ASN A 18 14.71 25.07 5.35
N LEU A 19 13.94 24.33 4.55
CA LEU A 19 13.83 24.53 3.10
C LEU A 19 12.59 25.34 2.76
N CYS A 20 12.68 26.16 1.72
CA CYS A 20 11.51 26.85 1.16
C CYS A 20 10.53 25.83 0.57
N ILE A 21 9.26 25.83 1.01
CA ILE A 21 8.22 24.90 0.55
C ILE A 21 7.95 25.06 -0.96
N GLY A 22 8.11 26.27 -1.51
CA GLY A 22 7.92 26.52 -2.93
C GLY A 22 9.11 26.08 -3.80
N CYS A 23 10.28 26.68 -3.55
CA CYS A 23 11.45 26.49 -4.42
C CYS A 23 12.49 25.49 -3.89
N HIS A 24 12.32 24.95 -2.68
CA HIS A 24 13.21 23.98 -2.01
C HIS A 24 14.65 24.45 -1.79
N ARG A 25 14.89 25.76 -1.88
CA ARG A 25 16.17 26.40 -1.53
C ARG A 25 16.29 26.62 -0.03
N THR A 26 17.52 26.62 0.49
CA THR A 26 17.83 27.08 1.85
C THR A 26 17.79 28.61 1.93
N VAL A 27 17.82 29.16 3.14
CA VAL A 27 17.86 30.61 3.36
C VAL A 27 19.13 31.22 2.77
N GLU A 28 20.26 30.54 2.89
CA GLU A 28 21.56 30.96 2.33
C GLU A 28 21.53 30.98 0.81
N GLU A 29 20.98 29.94 0.19
CA GLU A 29 20.82 29.84 -1.28
C GLU A 29 19.86 30.92 -1.83
N ILE A 30 18.91 31.39 -1.03
CA ILE A 30 18.01 32.50 -1.38
C ILE A 30 18.76 33.83 -1.26
N ALA A 31 19.47 34.06 -0.16
CA ALA A 31 20.19 35.30 0.11
C ALA A 31 21.33 35.54 -0.89
N GLU A 32 22.08 34.50 -1.24
CA GLU A 32 23.25 34.62 -2.13
C GLU A 32 22.91 34.44 -3.62
N TRP A 33 21.64 34.23 -3.98
CA TRP A 33 21.28 33.94 -5.38
C TRP A 33 21.76 35.00 -6.38
N ASN A 34 21.71 36.26 -6.00
CA ASN A 34 22.13 37.36 -6.86
C ASN A 34 23.65 37.48 -7.01
N SER A 35 24.43 37.01 -6.02
CA SER A 35 25.90 37.01 -6.06
C SER A 35 26.49 35.78 -6.75
N TYR A 36 25.68 34.74 -7.03
CA TYR A 36 26.15 33.52 -7.69
C TYR A 36 26.45 33.70 -9.18
N ASN A 37 27.55 33.06 -9.61
CA ASN A 37 27.88 32.87 -11.01
C ASN A 37 26.91 31.85 -11.66
N ASN A 38 26.86 31.84 -13.00
CA ASN A 38 25.91 30.99 -13.73
C ASN A 38 26.15 29.48 -13.52
N GLU A 39 27.38 29.08 -13.21
CA GLU A 39 27.73 27.68 -12.92
C GLU A 39 27.13 27.23 -11.58
N LYS A 40 27.36 28.00 -10.51
CA LYS A 40 26.80 27.75 -9.18
C LYS A 40 25.28 27.77 -9.20
N LYS A 41 24.66 28.68 -9.98
CA LYS A 41 23.20 28.69 -10.19
C LYS A 41 22.68 27.39 -10.82
N LYS A 42 23.40 26.83 -11.82
CA LYS A 42 23.03 25.55 -12.43
C LYS A 42 23.17 24.38 -11.46
N ASP A 43 24.19 24.39 -10.62
CA ASP A 43 24.40 23.33 -9.65
C ASP A 43 23.36 23.35 -8.54
N VAL A 44 22.97 24.53 -8.06
CA VAL A 44 21.81 24.68 -7.15
C VAL A 44 20.55 24.11 -7.81
N LEU A 45 20.27 24.42 -9.09
CA LEU A 45 19.11 23.85 -9.79
C LEU A 45 19.14 22.31 -9.89
N LYS A 46 20.31 21.70 -10.07
CA LYS A 46 20.45 20.23 -10.04
C LYS A 46 20.15 19.68 -8.64
N LEU A 47 20.70 20.30 -7.60
CA LEU A 47 20.44 19.92 -6.20
C LEU A 47 18.95 20.01 -5.87
N LEU A 48 18.26 21.06 -6.33
CA LEU A 48 16.81 21.21 -6.13
C LEU A 48 16.00 20.07 -6.78
N LYS A 49 16.42 19.59 -7.96
CA LYS A 49 15.77 18.43 -8.61
C LYS A 49 15.93 17.17 -7.76
N LEU A 50 17.12 16.94 -7.20
CA LEU A 50 17.38 15.80 -6.31
C LEU A 50 16.58 15.89 -5.01
N ARG A 51 16.50 17.07 -4.38
CA ARG A 51 15.69 17.31 -3.17
C ARG A 51 14.20 17.02 -3.41
N LYS A 52 13.67 17.44 -4.56
CA LYS A 52 12.28 17.14 -4.96
C LYS A 52 12.04 15.64 -5.16
N PHE A 53 13.03 14.92 -5.70
CA PHE A 53 12.92 13.48 -5.92
C PHE A 53 12.95 12.66 -4.62
N GLY A 54 13.78 13.05 -3.65
CA GLY A 54 13.85 12.41 -2.33
C GLY A 54 12.53 12.46 -1.56
N SER A 55 11.78 13.58 -1.66
CA SER A 55 10.47 13.72 -1.02
C SER A 55 9.39 12.82 -1.62
N LEU A 56 9.48 12.49 -2.92
CA LEU A 56 8.56 11.58 -3.59
C LEU A 56 8.80 10.10 -3.21
N CYS A 57 10.04 9.74 -2.92
CA CYS A 57 10.43 8.37 -2.54
C CYS A 57 9.82 7.94 -1.20
N PHE A 58 9.71 8.85 -0.22
CA PHE A 58 9.09 8.56 1.07
C PHE A 58 7.59 8.24 0.97
N ILE A 59 6.86 8.91 0.08
CA ILE A 59 5.42 8.69 -0.12
C ILE A 59 5.17 7.34 -0.80
N VAL A 60 5.96 7.00 -1.82
CA VAL A 60 5.84 5.71 -2.52
C VAL A 60 6.25 4.56 -1.61
N LEU A 61 7.31 4.73 -0.81
CA LEU A 61 7.77 3.72 0.14
C LEU A 61 6.78 3.49 1.28
N SER A 62 6.13 4.54 1.79
CA SER A 62 5.10 4.40 2.83
C SER A 62 3.85 3.67 2.32
N LEU A 63 3.37 4.00 1.12
CA LEU A 63 2.24 3.33 0.47
C LEU A 63 2.53 1.85 0.13
N LEU A 64 3.74 1.54 -0.34
CA LEU A 64 4.17 0.15 -0.58
C LEU A 64 4.25 -0.64 0.72
N CYS A 65 4.76 -0.04 1.79
CA CYS A 65 4.79 -0.66 3.13
C CYS A 65 3.39 -0.93 3.68
N SER A 66 2.43 -0.01 3.52
CA SER A 66 1.05 -0.21 3.97
C SER A 66 0.38 -1.41 3.29
N ASN A 67 0.58 -1.55 1.97
CA ASN A 67 0.01 -2.67 1.21
C ASN A 67 0.69 -4.01 1.52
N ALA A 68 2.02 -4.02 1.68
CA ALA A 68 2.77 -5.21 2.06
C ALA A 68 2.38 -5.70 3.47
N LEU A 69 2.18 -4.79 4.42
CA LEU A 69 1.77 -5.12 5.79
C LEU A 69 0.34 -5.68 5.83
N SER A 70 -0.57 -5.13 5.03
CA SER A 70 -1.95 -5.62 4.93
C SER A 70 -2.01 -7.03 4.34
N SER A 71 -1.20 -7.33 3.31
CA SER A 71 -1.05 -8.68 2.74
C SER A 71 -0.56 -9.69 3.78
N ALA A 72 0.49 -9.35 4.53
CA ALA A 72 1.10 -10.25 5.51
C ALA A 72 0.12 -10.78 6.57
N LYS A 73 -0.86 -9.96 6.98
CA LYS A 73 -1.92 -10.34 7.92
C LYS A 73 -2.68 -11.58 7.46
N TRP A 74 -3.02 -11.65 6.19
CA TRP A 74 -3.95 -12.65 5.65
C TRP A 74 -3.25 -13.93 5.18
N THR A 75 -1.98 -13.85 4.80
CA THR A 75 -1.23 -15.03 4.34
C THR A 75 -1.09 -16.09 5.45
N GLY A 76 -1.14 -17.37 5.05
CA GLY A 76 -1.06 -18.54 5.94
C GLY A 76 -2.17 -19.56 5.68
N LYS A 77 -2.24 -20.58 6.53
CA LYS A 77 -3.29 -21.60 6.52
C LYS A 77 -4.43 -21.22 7.47
N TRP A 78 -5.66 -21.43 7.03
CA TRP A 78 -6.87 -21.08 7.76
C TRP A 78 -7.82 -22.26 7.81
N LEU A 79 -8.46 -22.44 8.97
CA LEU A 79 -9.58 -23.35 9.16
C LEU A 79 -10.88 -22.57 8.94
N ALA A 80 -11.68 -23.01 7.99
CA ALA A 80 -12.96 -22.43 7.61
C ALA A 80 -14.09 -23.42 7.89
N LEU A 81 -15.29 -22.88 8.09
CA LEU A 81 -16.52 -23.65 8.26
C LEU A 81 -17.44 -23.41 7.05
N ASP A 82 -18.12 -24.46 6.60
CA ASP A 82 -19.22 -24.31 5.64
C ASP A 82 -20.55 -23.98 6.35
N GLN A 83 -21.64 -23.88 5.59
CA GLN A 83 -22.96 -23.57 6.13
C GLN A 83 -23.54 -24.67 7.05
N TRP A 84 -22.95 -25.86 7.05
CA TRP A 84 -23.32 -27.00 7.88
C TRP A 84 -22.29 -27.27 8.99
N GLN A 85 -21.39 -26.31 9.24
CA GLN A 85 -20.31 -26.40 10.23
C GLN A 85 -19.28 -27.51 9.96
N SER A 86 -19.17 -27.97 8.70
CA SER A 86 -18.06 -28.84 8.30
C SER A 86 -16.79 -28.03 8.14
N GLU A 87 -15.70 -28.54 8.72
CA GLU A 87 -14.38 -27.90 8.67
C GLU A 87 -13.64 -28.20 7.37
N PHE A 88 -12.94 -27.20 6.85
CA PHE A 88 -12.04 -27.32 5.71
C PHE A 88 -10.95 -26.24 5.76
N HIS A 89 -9.97 -26.32 4.89
CA HIS A 89 -8.83 -25.42 4.86
C HIS A 89 -8.83 -24.47 3.67
N ILE A 90 -8.36 -23.26 3.94
CA ILE A 90 -8.01 -22.26 2.93
C ILE A 90 -6.56 -21.87 3.17
N VAL A 91 -5.73 -21.96 2.14
CA VAL A 91 -4.33 -21.52 2.16
C VAL A 91 -4.22 -20.26 1.32
N ILE A 92 -3.81 -19.16 1.94
CA ILE A 92 -3.59 -17.87 1.27
C ILE A 92 -2.09 -17.65 1.11
N LYS A 93 -1.62 -17.68 -0.13
CA LYS A 93 -0.19 -17.59 -0.46
C LYS A 93 0.22 -16.14 -0.72
N LYS A 94 1.49 -15.83 -0.44
CA LYS A 94 2.08 -14.49 -0.64
C LYS A 94 2.15 -14.07 -2.12
N ASP A 95 2.04 -15.02 -3.05
CA ASP A 95 2.09 -14.80 -4.50
C ASP A 95 0.78 -14.26 -5.11
N GLY A 96 -0.25 -14.03 -4.30
CA GLY A 96 -1.56 -13.57 -4.76
C GLY A 96 -2.56 -14.69 -5.09
N THR A 97 -2.17 -15.96 -4.87
CA THR A 97 -3.03 -17.11 -5.09
C THR A 97 -3.57 -17.70 -3.78
N SER A 98 -4.66 -18.45 -3.87
CA SER A 98 -5.26 -19.17 -2.75
C SER A 98 -5.74 -20.53 -3.21
N THR A 99 -5.71 -21.50 -2.30
CA THR A 99 -6.18 -22.87 -2.55
C THR A 99 -7.08 -23.31 -1.41
N THR A 100 -8.09 -24.12 -1.71
CA THR A 100 -8.95 -24.76 -0.71
C THR A 100 -9.04 -26.26 -0.96
N ASP A 101 -9.23 -27.03 0.10
CA ASP A 101 -9.54 -28.47 0.06
C ASP A 101 -11.06 -28.74 0.17
N TYR A 102 -11.91 -27.72 0.13
CA TYR A 102 -13.36 -27.89 0.19
C TYR A 102 -13.89 -28.70 -1.00
N GLY A 103 -14.60 -29.80 -0.73
CA GLY A 103 -15.09 -30.70 -1.77
C GLY A 103 -13.93 -31.38 -2.53
N SER A 104 -13.80 -31.11 -3.83
CA SER A 104 -12.67 -31.58 -4.65
C SER A 104 -11.50 -30.59 -4.69
N GLY A 105 -11.59 -29.51 -3.91
CA GLY A 105 -10.67 -28.39 -3.91
C GLY A 105 -10.96 -27.34 -4.98
N ASP A 106 -10.35 -26.17 -4.81
CA ASP A 106 -10.44 -25.05 -5.74
C ASP A 106 -9.20 -24.15 -5.63
N GLU A 107 -8.93 -23.38 -6.68
CA GLU A 107 -7.84 -22.41 -6.74
C GLU A 107 -8.42 -21.04 -7.09
N GLY A 108 -7.84 -19.98 -6.53
CA GLY A 108 -8.33 -18.63 -6.74
C GLY A 108 -7.22 -17.59 -6.63
N ASN A 109 -7.55 -16.38 -7.05
CA ASN A 109 -6.70 -15.21 -6.84
C ASN A 109 -7.33 -14.33 -5.77
N TRP A 110 -6.50 -13.66 -4.98
CA TRP A 110 -6.97 -12.78 -3.93
C TRP A 110 -6.42 -11.37 -4.06
N LEU A 111 -7.15 -10.43 -3.49
CA LEU A 111 -6.77 -9.02 -3.43
C LEU A 111 -7.32 -8.38 -2.15
N ILE A 112 -6.73 -7.26 -1.74
CA ILE A 112 -7.19 -6.49 -0.58
C ILE A 112 -8.22 -5.46 -1.03
N VAL A 113 -9.39 -5.45 -0.39
CA VAL A 113 -10.46 -4.45 -0.57
C VAL A 113 -10.81 -3.88 0.80
N ASP A 114 -10.62 -2.58 1.01
CA ASP A 114 -10.92 -1.89 2.26
C ASP A 114 -10.23 -2.53 3.49
N GLY A 115 -8.98 -2.99 3.30
CA GLY A 115 -8.18 -3.65 4.35
C GLY A 115 -8.56 -5.11 4.65
N ASN A 116 -9.58 -5.64 3.96
CA ASN A 116 -10.05 -7.02 4.05
C ASN A 116 -9.66 -7.83 2.82
N LEU A 117 -9.74 -9.15 2.91
CA LEU A 117 -9.31 -10.04 1.85
C LEU A 117 -10.51 -10.49 1.01
N ARG A 118 -10.41 -10.36 -0.32
CA ARG A 118 -11.36 -10.96 -1.25
C ARG A 118 -10.66 -12.02 -2.08
N ILE A 119 -11.19 -13.24 -2.08
CA ILE A 119 -10.75 -14.36 -2.93
C ILE A 119 -11.79 -14.57 -4.02
N LYS A 120 -11.35 -14.64 -5.28
CA LYS A 120 -12.16 -15.10 -6.41
C LYS A 120 -11.69 -16.49 -6.83
N TRP A 121 -12.54 -17.48 -6.63
CA TRP A 121 -12.27 -18.87 -6.94
C TRP A 121 -12.53 -19.17 -8.42
N ARG A 122 -11.84 -20.15 -8.99
CA ARG A 122 -12.03 -20.57 -10.40
C ARG A 122 -13.41 -21.15 -10.65
N SER A 123 -14.04 -21.77 -9.64
CA SER A 123 -15.45 -22.18 -9.72
C SER A 123 -16.43 -21.01 -9.90
N GLY A 124 -15.98 -19.76 -9.76
CA GLY A 124 -16.80 -18.56 -9.79
C GLY A 124 -17.41 -18.18 -8.44
N LYS A 125 -17.09 -18.92 -7.37
CA LYS A 125 -17.39 -18.53 -5.99
C LYS A 125 -16.49 -17.36 -5.56
N GLU A 126 -16.97 -16.56 -4.63
CA GLU A 126 -16.19 -15.50 -4.01
C GLU A 126 -16.23 -15.64 -2.48
N ASP A 127 -15.07 -15.51 -1.84
CA ASP A 127 -14.98 -15.41 -0.39
C ASP A 127 -14.49 -14.01 0.01
N TYR A 128 -15.17 -13.39 0.95
CA TYR A 128 -14.75 -12.13 1.56
C TYR A 128 -14.43 -12.36 3.04
N ILE A 129 -13.18 -12.14 3.43
CA ILE A 129 -12.65 -12.42 4.76
C ILE A 129 -12.32 -11.10 5.45
N PHE A 130 -12.86 -10.93 6.66
CA PHE A 130 -12.74 -9.70 7.44
C PHE A 130 -12.57 -10.02 8.93
N SER A 131 -12.13 -9.01 9.69
CA SER A 131 -11.96 -9.11 11.15
C SER A 131 -13.10 -8.36 11.84
N GLY A 132 -14.05 -9.10 12.41
CA GLY A 132 -15.17 -8.56 13.18
C GLY A 132 -14.92 -8.58 14.69
N VAL A 133 -15.93 -8.17 15.46
CA VAL A 133 -15.91 -8.20 16.94
C VAL A 133 -15.70 -9.62 17.47
N MET A 134 -16.17 -10.63 16.74
CA MET A 134 -16.09 -12.05 17.12
C MET A 134 -14.88 -12.77 16.51
N GLY A 135 -13.88 -12.03 16.05
CA GLY A 135 -12.69 -12.56 15.39
C GLY A 135 -12.81 -12.58 13.87
N TYR A 136 -12.07 -13.48 13.22
CA TYR A 136 -12.07 -13.56 11.76
C TYR A 136 -13.34 -14.25 11.25
N GLN A 137 -13.94 -13.65 10.23
CA GLN A 137 -15.18 -14.11 9.62
C GLN A 137 -15.01 -14.21 8.11
N ARG A 138 -15.76 -15.12 7.49
CA ARG A 138 -15.78 -15.35 6.05
C ARG A 138 -17.21 -15.27 5.55
N LEU A 139 -17.47 -14.37 4.61
CA LEU A 139 -18.68 -14.34 3.81
C LEU A 139 -18.41 -15.08 2.51
N SER A 140 -19.00 -16.27 2.35
CA SER A 140 -18.91 -17.06 1.13
C SER A 140 -20.11 -16.76 0.25
N LYS A 141 -19.88 -16.52 -1.05
CA LYS A 141 -20.91 -16.20 -2.03
C LYS A 141 -20.75 -17.05 -3.28
N ASP A 142 -21.87 -17.58 -3.77
CA ASP A 142 -21.97 -18.25 -5.06
C ASP A 142 -23.20 -17.76 -5.84
N LYS A 143 -23.60 -18.51 -6.87
CA LYS A 143 -24.78 -18.18 -7.70
C LYS A 143 -26.11 -18.38 -6.96
N ASN A 144 -26.13 -19.25 -5.95
CA ASN A 144 -27.33 -19.69 -5.23
C ASN A 144 -27.56 -18.88 -3.95
N GLY A 145 -26.53 -18.22 -3.43
CA GLY A 145 -26.67 -17.33 -2.29
C GLY A 145 -25.35 -17.00 -1.62
N SER A 146 -25.44 -16.65 -0.35
CA SER A 146 -24.27 -16.39 0.50
C SER A 146 -24.51 -16.82 1.93
N TYR A 147 -23.45 -17.20 2.63
CA TYR A 147 -23.48 -17.47 4.06
C TYR A 147 -22.23 -16.92 4.74
N THR A 148 -22.37 -16.58 6.02
CA THR A 148 -21.25 -16.13 6.86
C THR A 148 -20.86 -17.24 7.81
N SER A 149 -19.56 -17.49 7.95
CA SER A 149 -19.03 -18.45 8.90
C SER A 149 -17.77 -17.94 9.59
N GLY A 150 -17.39 -18.61 10.68
CA GLY A 150 -16.15 -18.32 11.39
C GLY A 150 -14.93 -18.76 10.59
N LEU A 151 -13.82 -18.06 10.83
CA LEU A 151 -12.52 -18.39 10.26
C LEU A 151 -11.47 -18.38 11.38
N ARG A 152 -10.56 -19.36 11.40
CA ARG A 152 -9.48 -19.42 12.38
C ARG A 152 -8.14 -19.52 11.66
N LYS A 153 -7.21 -18.63 11.99
CA LYS A 153 -5.84 -18.72 11.49
C LYS A 153 -5.14 -19.87 12.19
N LEU A 154 -4.58 -20.80 11.44
CA LEU A 154 -3.72 -21.84 11.99
C LEU A 154 -2.32 -21.24 12.13
N LEU A 155 -1.71 -21.45 13.29
CA LEU A 155 -0.30 -21.15 13.47
C LEU A 155 0.49 -22.24 12.74
N ASP A 156 1.49 -21.83 11.96
CA ASP A 156 2.45 -22.75 11.35
C ASP A 156 3.32 -23.42 12.43
#